data_AF-A0A517RHE3-F1
#
_entry.id   AF-A0A517RHE3-F1
#
_cell.length_a   1.000
_cell.length_b   1.000
_cell.length_c   1.000
_cell.angle_alpha   90.00
_cell.angle_beta   90.00
_cell.angle_gamma   90.00
#
_symmetry.space_group_name_H-M   'P 1'
#
loop_
_entity.id
_entity.type
_entity.pdbx_description
1 polymer ?
#
loop_
_entity_poly.entity_id
_entity_poly.type
_entity_poly.pdbx_seq_one_letter_code
_entity_poly.pdbx_strand_id
1 'polypeptide(L)'
;MSDDNFYSEENDSQSDEFSAQPKQGMSTGVKVLLIFLGAGGLCLLLCCGGLFFAVRNMDIKMQVTEKKAEIITIQNEIVDITVPDTFNPKAGVTFSVVGKGMKMALFEPDSGQGVLILMSITVPDDGMIDMEKEFRDSLNNQNQNQNHRQLDITEEKQREFTIKGKKLNFTFAEGTDKKGNTFHQVTGVFPGKSSPAFLMLQIQSDEYNEEEIVKMIESIK
;
A
#
# COMPACT_ATOMS: atom_id res chain seq x y z
N MET A 1 -6.75 -41.73 113.59
CA MET A 1 -7.67 -41.73 112.44
C MET A 1 -7.08 -40.71 111.48
N SER A 2 -6.03 -41.06 110.73
CA SER A 2 -5.99 -42.02 109.60
C SER A 2 -6.93 -41.53 108.51
N ASP A 3 -6.43 -40.76 107.54
CA ASP A 3 -5.84 -41.24 106.27
C ASP A 3 -6.93 -41.82 105.35
N ASP A 4 -7.26 -41.11 104.26
CA ASP A 4 -6.81 -41.50 102.92
C ASP A 4 -7.38 -40.58 101.83
N ASN A 5 -6.45 -39.90 101.15
CA ASN A 5 -6.56 -39.49 99.76
C ASN A 5 -6.70 -40.75 98.90
N PHE A 6 -7.56 -40.77 97.86
CA PHE A 6 -7.12 -41.19 96.53
C PHE A 6 -8.12 -40.85 95.41
N TYR A 7 -7.52 -40.60 94.25
CA TYR A 7 -8.02 -40.01 93.00
C TYR A 7 -9.07 -40.81 92.21
N SER A 8 -9.84 -40.04 91.42
CA SER A 8 -10.07 -40.25 89.98
C SER A 8 -10.56 -38.91 89.41
N GLU A 9 -9.71 -38.12 88.74
CA GLU A 9 -9.52 -38.11 87.28
C GLU A 9 -10.81 -37.75 86.52
N GLU A 10 -10.84 -36.57 85.91
CA GLU A 10 -10.86 -36.38 84.45
C GLU A 10 -11.17 -34.92 84.08
N ASN A 11 -10.37 -34.41 83.14
CA ASN A 11 -10.72 -33.52 82.02
C ASN A 11 -11.67 -32.32 82.26
N ASP A 12 -11.36 -31.10 81.84
CA ASP A 12 -10.94 -30.82 80.48
C ASP A 12 -10.26 -29.44 80.40
N SER A 13 -9.24 -29.41 79.56
CA SER A 13 -8.52 -28.23 79.10
C SER A 13 -9.47 -27.12 78.63
N GLN A 14 -9.40 -25.98 79.29
CA GLN A 14 -9.98 -24.73 78.82
C GLN A 14 -9.15 -24.25 77.63
N SER A 15 -9.57 -24.61 76.42
CA SER A 15 -8.98 -24.09 75.19
C SER A 15 -9.47 -22.67 74.98
N ASP A 16 -8.55 -21.71 75.08
CA ASP A 16 -8.74 -20.34 74.60
C ASP A 16 -9.21 -20.38 73.13
N GLU A 17 -10.52 -20.18 72.92
CA GLU A 17 -11.09 -19.95 71.59
C GLU A 17 -10.57 -18.61 71.05
N PHE A 18 -9.43 -18.68 70.36
CA PHE A 18 -9.07 -17.70 69.35
C PHE A 18 -10.21 -17.66 68.33
N SER A 19 -11.10 -16.68 68.44
CA SER A 19 -12.10 -16.41 67.41
C SER A 19 -11.34 -16.01 66.15
N ALA A 20 -11.08 -16.97 65.26
CA ALA A 20 -10.60 -16.70 63.93
C ALA A 20 -11.68 -15.86 63.25
N GLN A 21 -11.41 -14.57 63.03
CA GLN A 21 -12.28 -13.72 62.22
C GLN A 21 -12.65 -14.47 60.95
N PRO A 22 -13.94 -14.57 60.59
CA PRO A 22 -14.33 -15.25 59.36
C PRO A 22 -13.62 -14.55 58.22
N LYS A 23 -12.72 -15.24 57.53
CA LYS A 23 -12.09 -14.73 56.31
C LYS A 23 -13.22 -14.37 55.37
N GLN A 24 -13.43 -13.06 55.21
CA GLN A 24 -14.50 -12.51 54.39
C GLN A 24 -14.23 -12.95 52.95
N GLY A 25 -14.85 -14.06 52.57
CA GLY A 25 -14.67 -14.66 51.25
C GLY A 25 -15.07 -13.63 50.22
N MET A 26 -14.14 -13.23 49.35
CA MET A 26 -14.46 -12.34 48.23
C MET A 26 -15.69 -12.88 47.52
N SER A 27 -16.75 -12.07 47.54
CA SER A 27 -18.02 -12.33 46.88
C SER A 27 -17.76 -12.92 45.49
N THR A 28 -18.49 -13.98 45.14
CA THR A 28 -18.41 -14.64 43.83
C THR A 28 -18.53 -13.63 42.68
N GLY A 29 -19.26 -12.54 42.88
CA GLY A 29 -19.34 -11.43 41.92
C GLY A 29 -18.02 -10.70 41.68
N VAL A 30 -17.21 -10.49 42.72
CA VAL A 30 -15.88 -9.87 42.60
C VAL A 30 -14.92 -10.77 41.83
N LYS A 31 -14.99 -12.09 42.04
CA LYS A 31 -14.17 -13.06 41.29
C LYS A 31 -14.51 -13.08 39.80
N VAL A 32 -15.80 -13.07 39.47
CA VAL A 32 -16.27 -13.01 38.08
C VAL A 32 -15.87 -11.69 37.42
N LEU A 33 -15.98 -10.57 38.12
CA LEU A 33 -15.57 -9.26 37.62
C LEU A 33 -14.07 -9.18 37.31
N LEU A 34 -13.22 -9.77 38.17
CA LEU A 34 -11.77 -9.83 37.93
C LEU A 34 -11.40 -10.66 36.69
N ILE A 35 -12.13 -11.75 36.43
CA ILE A 35 -11.90 -12.58 35.22
C ILE A 35 -12.29 -11.79 33.96
N PHE A 36 -13.43 -11.10 33.97
CA PHE A 36 -13.82 -10.26 32.84
C PHE A 36 -12.87 -9.08 32.62
N LEU A 37 -12.37 -8.46 33.70
CA LEU A 37 -11.40 -7.37 33.59
C LEU A 37 -10.05 -7.88 33.03
N GLY A 38 -9.58 -9.04 33.48
CA GLY A 38 -8.36 -9.66 32.98
C GLY A 38 -8.46 -10.12 31.53
N ALA A 39 -9.53 -10.84 31.19
CA ALA A 39 -9.78 -11.33 29.83
C ALA A 39 -10.07 -10.18 28.86
N GLY A 40 -10.87 -9.19 29.28
CA GLY A 40 -11.17 -7.99 28.50
C GLY A 40 -9.94 -7.12 28.30
N GLY A 41 -9.12 -6.93 29.33
CA GLY A 41 -7.86 -6.21 29.25
C GLY A 41 -6.84 -6.89 28.34
N LEU A 42 -6.72 -8.22 28.41
CA LEU A 42 -5.85 -9.00 27.53
C LEU A 42 -6.33 -8.96 26.06
N CYS A 43 -7.65 -9.06 25.85
CA CYS A 43 -8.25 -8.96 24.52
C CYS A 43 -8.01 -7.57 23.89
N LEU A 44 -8.16 -6.50 24.68
CA LEU A 44 -7.82 -5.14 24.25
C LEU A 44 -6.32 -4.96 23.97
N LEU A 45 -5.44 -5.54 24.78
CA LEU A 45 -3.99 -5.51 24.55
C LEU A 45 -3.57 -6.28 23.28
N LEU A 46 -4.18 -7.44 23.01
CA LEU A 46 -3.90 -8.20 21.79
C LEU A 46 -4.51 -7.55 20.56
N CYS A 47 -5.73 -7.01 20.66
CA CYS A 47 -6.40 -6.34 19.55
C CYS A 47 -5.72 -5.00 19.23
N CYS A 48 -5.57 -4.11 20.21
CA CYS A 48 -5.02 -2.78 19.96
C CYS A 48 -3.49 -2.77 20.00
N GLY A 49 -2.87 -3.48 20.94
CA GLY A 49 -1.41 -3.57 21.05
C GLY A 49 -0.79 -4.49 19.99
N GLY A 50 -1.46 -5.59 19.63
CA GLY A 50 -1.02 -6.47 18.53
C GLY A 50 -1.12 -5.78 17.17
N LEU A 51 -2.23 -5.08 16.89
CA LEU A 51 -2.35 -4.29 15.66
C LEU A 51 -1.36 -3.11 15.64
N PHE A 52 -1.17 -2.40 16.76
CA PHE A 52 -0.20 -1.32 16.83
C PHE A 52 1.24 -1.81 16.64
N PHE A 53 1.59 -2.95 17.24
CA PHE A 53 2.90 -3.59 17.05
C PHE A 53 3.08 -4.11 15.63
N ALA A 54 2.06 -4.71 15.04
CA ALA A 54 2.07 -5.18 13.66
C ALA A 54 2.21 -4.00 12.67
N VAL A 55 1.44 -2.94 12.84
CA VAL A 55 1.52 -1.72 11.99
C VAL A 55 2.85 -1.00 12.20
N ARG A 56 3.41 -1.01 13.42
CA ARG A 56 4.73 -0.42 13.72
C ARG A 56 5.89 -1.25 13.17
N ASN A 57 5.75 -2.57 13.10
CA ASN A 57 6.76 -3.47 12.53
C ASN A 57 6.61 -3.67 11.02
N MET A 58 5.44 -3.40 10.45
CA MET A 58 5.28 -3.28 9.01
C MET A 58 5.88 -1.95 8.60
N ASP A 59 7.08 -1.97 8.01
CA ASP A 59 7.79 -0.84 7.40
C ASP A 59 6.99 -0.27 6.20
N ILE A 60 5.77 0.25 6.44
CA ILE A 60 4.96 0.93 5.44
C ILE A 60 5.54 2.34 5.29
N LYS A 61 6.41 2.51 4.30
CA LYS A 61 6.99 3.81 3.96
C LYS A 61 6.27 4.33 2.73
N MET A 62 5.33 5.23 2.95
CA MET A 62 4.76 6.05 1.90
C MET A 62 5.46 7.41 1.92
N GLN A 63 6.12 7.76 0.84
CA GLN A 63 6.76 9.04 0.64
C GLN A 63 6.15 9.69 -0.59
N VAL A 64 5.52 10.83 -0.39
CA VAL A 64 5.03 11.70 -1.47
C VAL A 64 5.94 12.91 -1.52
N THR A 65 6.42 13.24 -2.70
CA THR A 65 7.32 14.38 -2.91
C THR A 65 6.87 15.19 -4.11
N GLU A 66 7.02 16.50 -3.99
CA GLU A 66 6.79 17.47 -5.07
C GLU A 66 8.11 18.11 -5.53
N LYS A 67 9.25 17.70 -4.93
CA LYS A 67 10.54 18.26 -5.28
C LYS A 67 11.04 17.66 -6.58
N LYS A 68 11.29 18.51 -7.59
CA LYS A 68 11.77 18.10 -8.92
C LYS A 68 12.95 17.12 -8.88
N ALA A 69 13.95 17.38 -8.04
CA ALA A 69 15.13 16.53 -7.91
C ALA A 69 14.82 15.12 -7.38
N GLU A 70 13.86 15.00 -6.45
CA GLU A 70 13.45 13.71 -5.89
C GLU A 70 12.60 12.93 -6.91
N ILE A 71 11.76 13.61 -7.69
CA ILE A 71 10.97 12.98 -8.77
C ILE A 71 11.88 12.41 -9.87
N ILE A 72 12.92 13.15 -10.28
CA ILE A 72 13.93 12.65 -11.24
C ILE A 72 14.68 11.45 -10.65
N THR A 73 14.94 11.44 -9.34
CA THR A 73 15.55 10.29 -8.67
C THR A 73 14.62 9.07 -8.74
N ILE A 74 13.33 9.24 -8.43
CA ILE A 74 12.32 8.16 -8.53
C ILE A 74 12.19 7.66 -9.97
N GLN A 75 12.15 8.57 -10.95
CA GLN A 75 12.15 8.21 -12.37
C GLN A 75 13.38 7.36 -12.72
N ASN A 76 14.59 7.81 -12.37
CA ASN A 76 15.83 7.08 -12.63
C ASN A 76 15.91 5.74 -11.89
N GLU A 77 15.23 5.59 -10.75
CA GLU A 77 15.10 4.30 -10.05
C GLU A 77 14.13 3.34 -10.76
N ILE A 78 13.12 3.87 -11.46
CA ILE A 78 12.20 3.09 -12.30
C ILE A 78 12.90 2.70 -13.61
N VAL A 79 13.36 3.69 -14.37
CA VAL A 79 14.03 3.52 -15.66
C VAL A 79 14.85 4.75 -16.06
N ASP A 80 15.93 4.53 -16.80
CA ASP A 80 16.62 5.63 -17.49
C ASP A 80 15.85 5.97 -18.76
N ILE A 81 15.14 7.09 -18.75
CA ILE A 81 14.36 7.61 -19.88
C ILE A 81 14.61 9.12 -20.01
N THR A 82 14.70 9.61 -21.24
CA THR A 82 14.79 11.06 -21.51
C THR A 82 13.39 11.60 -21.70
N VAL A 83 12.86 12.26 -20.67
CA VAL A 83 11.56 12.95 -20.73
C VAL A 83 11.75 14.27 -21.51
N PRO A 84 10.89 14.61 -22.48
CA PRO A 84 10.98 15.88 -23.20
C PRO A 84 10.88 17.10 -22.26
N ASP A 85 11.57 18.18 -22.60
CA ASP A 85 11.61 19.42 -21.79
C ASP A 85 10.23 20.06 -21.60
N THR A 86 9.27 19.73 -22.46
CA THR A 86 7.88 20.17 -22.39
C THR A 86 7.14 19.62 -21.16
N PHE A 87 7.66 18.57 -20.52
CA PHE A 87 7.07 17.94 -19.34
C PHE A 87 7.86 18.28 -18.07
N ASN A 88 7.16 18.87 -17.11
CA ASN A 88 7.72 19.18 -15.81
C ASN A 88 7.39 18.11 -14.76
N PRO A 89 8.34 17.75 -13.89
CA PRO A 89 8.05 16.90 -12.74
C PRO A 89 7.02 17.55 -11.83
N LYS A 90 5.92 16.85 -11.56
CA LYS A 90 4.81 17.35 -10.73
C LYS A 90 4.73 16.66 -9.37
N ALA A 91 4.78 15.33 -9.37
CA ALA A 91 4.69 14.54 -8.15
C ALA A 91 5.49 13.24 -8.26
N GLY A 92 5.99 12.77 -7.13
CA GLY A 92 6.64 11.48 -6.99
C GLY A 92 6.05 10.75 -5.80
N VAL A 93 5.73 9.47 -5.98
CA VAL A 93 5.24 8.61 -4.91
C VAL A 93 6.11 7.38 -4.84
N THR A 94 6.68 7.12 -3.66
CA THR A 94 7.32 5.86 -3.34
C THR A 94 6.56 5.20 -2.21
N PHE A 95 6.14 3.97 -2.43
CA PHE A 95 5.43 3.16 -1.48
C PHE A 95 6.17 1.84 -1.32
N SER A 96 6.56 1.48 -0.11
CA SER A 96 7.15 0.17 0.18
C SER A 96 6.44 -0.47 1.36
N VAL A 97 6.03 -1.72 1.20
CA VAL A 97 5.38 -2.54 2.25
C VAL A 97 5.91 -3.97 2.13
N VAL A 98 6.59 -4.45 3.16
CA VAL A 98 7.00 -5.86 3.38
C VAL A 98 7.12 -6.69 2.09
N GLY A 99 8.23 -6.50 1.37
CA GLY A 99 8.55 -7.26 0.14
C GLY A 99 7.84 -6.80 -1.14
N LYS A 100 6.97 -5.79 -1.07
CA LYS A 100 6.34 -5.14 -2.23
C LYS A 100 6.71 -3.66 -2.27
N GLY A 101 6.94 -3.16 -3.47
CA GLY A 101 7.28 -1.76 -3.72
C GLY A 101 6.46 -1.22 -4.88
N MET A 102 6.09 0.06 -4.81
CA MET A 102 5.52 0.81 -5.91
C MET A 102 6.24 2.15 -5.97
N LYS A 103 6.68 2.53 -7.17
CA LYS A 103 7.25 3.84 -7.45
C LYS A 103 6.45 4.48 -8.56
N MET A 104 6.19 5.77 -8.45
CA MET A 104 5.46 6.54 -9.44
C MET A 104 6.11 7.91 -9.58
N ALA A 105 6.34 8.33 -10.81
CA ALA A 105 6.73 9.67 -11.18
C ALA A 105 5.68 10.25 -12.13
N LEU A 106 5.13 11.39 -11.76
CA LEU A 106 4.16 12.16 -12.54
C LEU A 106 4.85 13.39 -13.12
N PHE A 107 4.62 13.59 -14.41
CA PHE A 107 5.02 14.78 -15.14
C PHE A 107 3.80 15.39 -15.82
N GLU A 108 3.80 16.71 -15.92
CA GLU A 108 2.71 17.49 -16.49
C GLU A 108 3.30 18.41 -17.57
N PRO A 109 2.67 18.52 -18.75
CA PRO A 109 3.14 19.45 -19.77
C PRO A 109 3.02 20.91 -19.28
N ASP A 110 3.83 21.82 -19.83
CA ASP A 110 3.81 23.26 -19.48
C ASP A 110 2.41 23.90 -19.57
N SER A 111 1.55 23.38 -20.44
CA SER A 111 0.17 23.81 -20.65
C SER A 111 -0.82 23.39 -19.56
N GLY A 112 -0.48 22.36 -18.77
CA GLY A 112 -1.39 21.65 -17.87
C GLY A 112 -2.43 20.76 -18.58
N GLN A 113 -2.35 20.58 -19.90
CA GLN A 113 -3.31 19.81 -20.70
C GLN A 113 -2.82 18.40 -21.05
N GLY A 114 -2.33 17.71 -20.03
CA GLY A 114 -1.90 16.32 -20.15
C GLY A 114 -1.29 15.78 -18.88
N VAL A 115 -0.87 14.51 -18.91
CA VAL A 115 -0.12 13.87 -17.84
C VAL A 115 0.74 12.76 -18.43
N LEU A 116 1.99 12.68 -17.97
CA LEU A 116 2.87 11.54 -18.18
C LEU A 116 3.06 10.85 -16.82
N ILE A 117 2.63 9.61 -16.74
CA ILE A 117 2.74 8.76 -15.56
C ILE A 117 3.74 7.65 -15.88
N LEU A 118 4.79 7.58 -15.08
CA LEU A 118 5.72 6.48 -15.04
C LEU A 118 5.53 5.74 -13.71
N MET A 119 5.19 4.47 -13.76
CA MET A 119 4.94 3.65 -12.58
C MET A 119 5.78 2.37 -12.64
N SER A 120 6.23 1.87 -11.50
CA SER A 120 6.79 0.53 -11.39
C SER A 120 6.24 -0.15 -10.15
N ILE A 121 5.85 -1.41 -10.30
CA ILE A 121 5.34 -2.24 -9.21
C ILE A 121 6.23 -3.46 -9.09
N THR A 122 6.79 -3.68 -7.91
CA THR A 122 7.53 -4.90 -7.60
C THR A 122 6.53 -6.04 -7.45
N VAL A 123 6.45 -6.87 -8.48
CA VAL A 123 5.74 -8.15 -8.48
C VAL A 123 6.75 -9.30 -8.56
N PRO A 124 6.39 -10.50 -8.06
CA PRO A 124 7.16 -11.70 -8.34
C PRO A 124 7.34 -11.92 -9.85
N ASP A 125 8.50 -12.44 -10.26
CA ASP A 125 8.99 -12.49 -11.66
C ASP A 125 8.05 -13.22 -12.65
N ASP A 126 7.13 -14.05 -12.18
CA ASP A 126 6.16 -14.77 -13.01
C ASP A 126 4.94 -13.91 -13.43
N GLY A 127 4.75 -12.74 -12.82
CA GLY A 127 3.55 -11.90 -12.99
C GLY A 127 3.57 -10.87 -14.14
N MET A 128 4.64 -10.80 -14.97
CA MET A 128 4.74 -9.77 -16.02
C MET A 128 3.66 -9.88 -17.11
N ILE A 129 3.36 -11.09 -17.57
CA ILE A 129 2.40 -11.32 -18.67
C ILE A 129 0.97 -11.03 -18.19
N ASP A 130 0.66 -11.39 -16.94
CA ASP A 130 -0.64 -11.13 -16.34
C ASP A 130 -0.84 -9.64 -16.05
N MET A 131 0.23 -8.92 -15.68
CA MET A 131 0.15 -7.49 -15.39
C MET A 131 -0.21 -6.66 -16.62
N GLU A 132 0.34 -6.94 -17.81
CA GLU A 132 0.00 -6.18 -19.01
C GLU A 132 -1.48 -6.33 -19.37
N LYS A 133 -1.98 -7.57 -19.32
CA LYS A 133 -3.39 -7.87 -19.61
C LYS A 133 -4.31 -7.27 -18.55
N GLU A 134 -4.01 -7.47 -17.26
CA GLU A 134 -4.79 -6.93 -16.16
C GLU A 134 -4.79 -5.40 -16.18
N PHE A 135 -3.66 -4.77 -16.53
CA PHE A 135 -3.58 -3.32 -16.67
C PHE A 135 -4.37 -2.82 -17.86
N ARG A 136 -4.31 -3.50 -19.01
CA ARG A 136 -5.13 -3.17 -20.19
C ARG A 136 -6.63 -3.31 -19.88
N ASP A 137 -7.02 -4.41 -19.24
CA ASP A 137 -8.40 -4.64 -18.81
C ASP A 137 -8.84 -3.60 -17.78
N SER A 138 -7.95 -3.21 -16.86
CA SER A 138 -8.18 -2.15 -15.89
C SER A 138 -8.36 -0.79 -16.55
N LEU A 139 -7.53 -0.42 -17.53
CA LEU A 139 -7.69 0.83 -18.30
C LEU A 139 -9.01 0.85 -19.06
N ASN A 140 -9.35 -0.25 -19.74
CA ASN A 140 -10.60 -0.38 -20.48
C ASN A 140 -11.82 -0.24 -19.56
N ASN A 141 -11.74 -0.81 -18.34
CA ASN A 141 -12.80 -0.72 -17.34
C ASN A 141 -12.82 0.63 -16.61
N GLN A 142 -11.68 1.27 -16.40
CA GLN A 142 -11.54 2.58 -15.76
C GLN A 142 -12.10 3.69 -16.67
N ASN A 143 -11.98 3.52 -17.99
CA ASN A 143 -12.71 4.31 -18.98
C ASN A 143 -14.24 4.19 -18.83
N GLN A 144 -14.78 3.29 -18.01
CA GLN A 144 -16.22 3.22 -17.71
C GLN A 144 -16.60 3.79 -16.33
N ASN A 145 -15.67 3.90 -15.38
CA ASN A 145 -15.95 4.26 -13.98
C ASN A 145 -15.26 5.56 -13.50
N GLN A 146 -15.95 6.67 -13.76
CA GLN A 146 -16.20 7.86 -12.91
C GLN A 146 -15.12 8.82 -12.40
N ASN A 147 -13.79 8.62 -12.46
CA ASN A 147 -12.87 9.63 -11.88
C ASN A 147 -11.60 10.03 -12.68
N HIS A 148 -11.36 9.47 -13.86
CA HIS A 148 -10.32 9.96 -14.79
C HIS A 148 -10.99 10.49 -16.07
N ARG A 149 -10.34 11.40 -16.80
CA ARG A 149 -10.88 11.97 -18.06
C ARG A 149 -11.26 10.81 -18.99
N GLN A 150 -12.56 10.53 -19.07
CA GLN A 150 -13.11 9.47 -19.89
C GLN A 150 -12.95 9.88 -21.35
N LEU A 151 -12.08 9.16 -22.07
CA LEU A 151 -11.87 9.35 -23.50
C LEU A 151 -12.72 8.35 -24.25
N ASP A 152 -13.54 8.83 -25.17
CA ASP A 152 -14.17 8.00 -26.19
C ASP A 152 -13.12 7.70 -27.26
N ILE A 153 -12.56 6.50 -27.24
CA ILE A 153 -11.44 6.11 -28.11
C ILE A 153 -11.96 5.92 -29.53
N THR A 154 -11.47 6.75 -30.45
CA THR A 154 -11.86 6.74 -31.87
C THR A 154 -10.89 5.91 -32.71
N GLU A 155 -9.61 5.89 -32.33
CA GLU A 155 -8.57 5.14 -33.04
C GLU A 155 -7.60 4.48 -32.04
N GLU A 156 -7.18 3.24 -32.32
CA GLU A 156 -6.15 2.54 -31.55
C GLU A 156 -5.16 1.90 -32.52
N LYS A 157 -3.87 2.14 -32.31
CA LYS A 157 -2.75 1.61 -33.10
C LYS A 157 -1.70 1.05 -32.16
N GLN A 158 -1.29 -0.19 -32.37
CA GLN A 158 -0.16 -0.77 -31.67
C GLN A 158 1.11 -0.58 -32.49
N ARG A 159 2.19 -0.17 -31.83
CA ARG A 159 3.52 -0.03 -32.44
C ARG A 159 4.53 -0.82 -31.62
N GLU A 160 5.34 -1.60 -32.34
CA GLU A 160 6.41 -2.40 -31.74
C GLU A 160 7.68 -1.56 -31.67
N PHE A 161 8.30 -1.52 -30.49
CA PHE A 161 9.59 -0.90 -30.23
C PHE A 161 10.58 -1.94 -29.73
N THR A 162 11.84 -1.80 -30.11
CA THR A 162 12.92 -2.67 -29.60
C THR A 162 13.65 -1.95 -28.48
N ILE A 163 13.40 -2.37 -27.24
CA ILE A 163 14.00 -1.78 -26.03
C ILE A 163 14.78 -2.88 -25.32
N LYS A 164 16.08 -2.67 -25.05
CA LYS A 164 16.99 -3.69 -24.47
C LYS A 164 17.00 -5.03 -25.24
N GLY A 165 16.82 -4.99 -26.56
CA GLY A 165 16.75 -6.20 -27.39
C GLY A 165 15.46 -7.02 -27.23
N LYS A 166 14.47 -6.52 -26.47
CA LYS A 166 13.13 -7.09 -26.39
C LYS A 166 12.17 -6.26 -27.24
N LYS A 167 11.29 -6.95 -27.98
CA LYS A 167 10.18 -6.34 -28.71
C LYS A 167 9.07 -6.05 -27.71
N LEU A 168 8.67 -4.79 -27.60
CA LEU A 168 7.64 -4.31 -26.69
C LEU A 168 6.60 -3.56 -27.48
N ASN A 169 5.34 -3.76 -27.13
CA ASN A 169 4.23 -3.09 -27.79
C ASN A 169 3.81 -1.87 -26.98
N PHE A 170 3.67 -0.75 -27.68
CA PHE A 170 3.05 0.45 -27.16
C PHE A 170 1.75 0.70 -27.92
N THR A 171 0.71 1.03 -27.18
CA THR A 171 -0.61 1.35 -27.73
C THR A 171 -0.74 2.87 -27.82
N PHE A 172 -0.95 3.35 -29.03
CA PHE A 172 -1.28 4.74 -29.34
C PHE A 172 -2.78 4.79 -29.59
N ALA A 173 -3.50 5.46 -28.72
CA ALA A 173 -4.93 5.67 -28.85
C ALA A 173 -5.23 7.15 -29.04
N GLU A 174 -6.19 7.46 -29.88
CA GLU A 174 -6.78 8.79 -30.01
C GLU A 174 -8.21 8.71 -29.49
N GLY A 175 -8.63 9.71 -28.72
CA GLY A 175 -10.00 9.77 -28.24
C GLY A 175 -10.43 11.17 -27.88
N THR A 176 -11.73 11.33 -27.67
CA THR A 176 -12.33 12.63 -27.36
C THR A 176 -12.90 12.63 -25.95
N ASP A 177 -12.69 13.70 -25.20
CA ASP A 177 -13.32 13.87 -23.88
C ASP A 177 -14.82 14.24 -24.01
N LYS A 178 -15.53 14.29 -22.87
CA LYS A 178 -16.95 14.71 -22.83
C LYS A 178 -17.21 16.14 -23.31
N LYS A 179 -16.17 16.97 -23.41
CA LYS A 179 -16.25 18.37 -23.86
C LYS A 179 -15.95 18.51 -25.35
N GLY A 180 -15.56 17.44 -26.04
CA GLY A 180 -15.20 17.47 -27.45
C GLY A 180 -13.70 17.74 -27.71
N ASN A 181 -12.85 17.75 -26.69
CA ASN A 181 -11.41 17.94 -26.88
C ASN A 181 -10.75 16.61 -27.24
N THR A 182 -9.92 16.61 -28.27
CA THR A 182 -9.19 15.43 -28.72
C THR A 182 -7.89 15.25 -27.93
N PHE A 183 -7.63 14.02 -27.51
CA PHE A 183 -6.44 13.62 -26.77
C PHE A 183 -5.78 12.42 -27.44
N HIS A 184 -4.45 12.38 -27.37
CA HIS A 184 -3.66 11.19 -27.64
C HIS A 184 -3.24 10.55 -26.32
N GLN A 185 -3.39 9.24 -26.26
CA GLN A 185 -2.95 8.41 -25.16
C GLN A 185 -1.91 7.42 -25.67
N VAL A 186 -0.76 7.34 -25.02
CA VAL A 186 0.28 6.35 -25.31
C VAL A 186 0.53 5.53 -24.07
N THR A 187 0.30 4.22 -24.15
CA THR A 187 0.49 3.29 -23.04
C THR A 187 1.43 2.15 -23.41
N GLY A 188 2.20 1.68 -22.45
CA GLY A 188 3.06 0.52 -22.65
C GLY A 188 3.67 0.00 -21.35
N VAL A 189 3.99 -1.30 -21.35
CA VAL A 189 4.71 -1.97 -20.26
C VAL A 189 6.08 -2.39 -20.78
N PHE A 190 7.11 -2.16 -19.98
CA PHE A 190 8.49 -2.47 -20.35
C PHE A 190 9.32 -2.87 -19.12
N PRO A 191 10.48 -3.54 -19.32
CA PRO A 191 11.36 -3.90 -18.22
C PRO A 191 12.10 -2.67 -17.67
N GLY A 192 11.71 -2.23 -16.47
CA GLY A 192 12.44 -1.23 -15.68
C GLY A 192 13.73 -1.80 -15.08
N LYS A 193 14.39 -1.02 -14.20
CA LYS A 193 15.65 -1.43 -13.56
C LYS A 193 15.48 -2.53 -12.52
N SER A 194 14.44 -2.41 -11.69
CA SER A 194 14.19 -3.32 -10.56
C SER A 194 12.91 -4.15 -10.71
N SER A 195 11.97 -3.66 -11.52
CA SER A 195 10.65 -4.27 -11.71
C SER A 195 10.05 -3.80 -13.04
N PRO A 196 8.99 -4.47 -13.52
CA PRO A 196 8.20 -3.98 -14.65
C PRO A 196 7.81 -2.52 -14.46
N ALA A 197 7.93 -1.74 -15.51
CA ALA A 197 7.57 -0.35 -15.54
C ALA A 197 6.44 -0.13 -16.54
N PHE A 198 5.52 0.73 -16.18
CA PHE A 198 4.38 1.13 -16.96
C PHE A 198 4.50 2.61 -17.28
N LEU A 199 4.29 2.96 -18.54
CA LEU A 199 4.21 4.34 -19.01
C LEU A 199 2.81 4.60 -19.55
N MET A 200 2.22 5.69 -19.10
CA MET A 200 1.02 6.28 -19.68
C MET A 200 1.26 7.75 -19.92
N LEU A 201 1.16 8.15 -21.17
CA LEU A 201 1.09 9.52 -21.58
C LEU A 201 -0.34 9.80 -22.03
N GLN A 202 -0.93 10.90 -21.58
CA GLN A 202 -2.16 11.44 -22.13
C GLN A 202 -1.94 12.93 -22.37
N ILE A 203 -2.08 13.40 -23.61
CA ILE A 203 -1.83 14.79 -23.99
C ILE A 203 -2.87 15.24 -25.03
N GLN A 204 -3.24 16.51 -24.99
CA GLN A 204 -4.19 17.06 -25.97
C GLN A 204 -3.57 17.12 -27.37
N SER A 205 -4.38 16.95 -28.41
CA SER A 205 -3.90 16.83 -29.80
C SER A 205 -3.16 18.06 -30.34
N ASP A 206 -3.45 19.26 -29.83
CA ASP A 206 -2.74 20.49 -30.18
C ASP A 206 -1.29 20.53 -29.68
N GLU A 207 -0.96 19.72 -28.67
CA GLU A 207 0.37 19.64 -28.06
C GLU A 207 1.06 18.30 -28.33
N TYR A 208 0.37 17.37 -28.99
CA TYR A 208 0.89 16.06 -29.32
C TYR A 208 1.99 16.16 -30.39
N ASN A 209 3.22 15.86 -29.99
CA ASN A 209 4.34 15.68 -30.90
C ASN A 209 4.77 14.21 -30.92
N GLU A 210 4.34 13.49 -31.94
CA GLU A 210 4.64 12.06 -32.10
C GLU A 210 6.16 11.77 -32.14
N GLU A 211 6.95 12.61 -32.81
CA GLU A 211 8.39 12.38 -32.95
C GLU A 211 9.12 12.47 -31.60
N GLU A 212 8.72 13.42 -30.76
CA GLU A 212 9.29 13.56 -29.41
C GLU A 212 8.92 12.39 -28.51
N ILE A 213 7.67 11.92 -28.60
CA ILE A 213 7.18 10.79 -27.82
C ILE A 213 7.87 9.50 -28.25
N VAL A 214 8.05 9.30 -29.56
CA VAL A 214 8.80 8.15 -30.10
C VAL A 214 10.25 8.19 -29.61
N LYS A 215 10.93 9.33 -29.69
CA LYS A 215 12.30 9.48 -29.16
C LYS A 215 12.37 9.21 -27.67
N MET A 216 11.37 9.64 -26.89
CA MET A 216 11.27 9.34 -25.46
C MET A 216 11.19 7.83 -25.23
N ILE A 217 10.31 7.11 -25.95
CA ILE A 217 10.15 5.65 -25.83
C ILE A 217 11.44 4.92 -26.25
N GLU A 218 12.09 5.36 -27.33
CA GLU A 218 13.36 4.78 -27.80
C GLU A 218 14.53 5.06 -26.84
N SER A 219 14.44 6.12 -26.03
CA SER A 219 15.47 6.47 -25.05
C SER A 219 15.48 5.57 -23.80
N ILE A 220 14.46 4.72 -23.63
CA ILE A 220 14.31 3.81 -22.49
C ILE A 220 15.48 2.81 -22.45
N LYS A 221 16.19 2.79 -21.32
CA LYS A 221 17.40 1.98 -21.11
C LYS A 221 17.42 1.13 -19.86
#